data_AF-A0ABD0UQK2-F1
#
_entry.id   AF-A0ABD0UQK2-F1
#
_cell.length_a   1.000
_cell.length_b   1.000
_cell.length_c   1.000
_cell.angle_alpha   90.00
_cell.angle_beta   90.00
_cell.angle_gamma   90.00
#
_symmetry.space_group_name_H-M   'P 1'
#
loop_
_entity.id
_entity.type
_entity.pdbx_description
1 polymer ?
#
loop_
_entity_poly.entity_id
_entity_poly.type
_entity_poly.pdbx_seq_one_letter_code
_entity_poly.pdbx_strand_id
1 'polypeptide(L)'
;MRVSKRSIGAVVGWVRRQPPKVKAFLSVVSGMAALAFLRFVVHDHDSLFVAAEAVHAVGISVLIYKLTKEKTCAGLSLKSQELTALFLSVRLYCSFVMEYDIHTLLDSATLVTTLWVIYMIRFKLRSSYMEDKDNFAIYYVVVPCAVLALLIHPTTSHNFVNRIFWAFCAYLEAVSVLPQLRLMQNTKIVEPFTAHYVFALGIARFLSCAHWVLQVLDTHGRLLTALGHGLWPPMVLLSEIVQTFILADFCYYYVKSIFGGQLVLRLPAGVV
;
A
#
# COMPACT_ATOMS: atom_id res chain seq x y z
N MET A 1 34.64 2.28 11.47
CA MET A 1 33.48 1.77 10.69
C MET A 1 33.47 0.26 10.38
N ARG A 2 34.53 -0.54 10.61
CA ARG A 2 34.53 -2.01 10.32
C ARG A 2 33.77 -2.89 11.32
N VAL A 3 33.67 -2.48 12.59
CA VAL A 3 33.06 -3.30 13.67
C VAL A 3 31.53 -3.38 13.56
N SER A 4 30.87 -2.28 13.19
CA SER A 4 29.40 -2.21 13.04
C SER A 4 28.86 -3.15 11.93
N LYS A 5 29.54 -3.22 10.77
CA LYS A 5 29.16 -4.13 9.66
C LYS A 5 29.19 -5.61 10.07
N ARG A 6 30.09 -6.00 11.00
CA ARG A 6 30.26 -7.38 11.47
C ARG A 6 29.11 -7.81 12.39
N SER A 7 28.64 -6.89 13.24
CA SER A 7 27.49 -7.13 14.14
C SER A 7 26.17 -7.27 13.37
N ILE A 8 25.92 -6.36 12.42
CA ILE A 8 24.73 -6.43 11.55
C ILE A 8 24.74 -7.72 10.73
N GLY A 9 25.89 -8.12 10.19
CA GLY A 9 26.04 -9.38 9.46
C GLY A 9 25.74 -10.63 10.30
N ALA A 10 26.14 -10.63 11.58
CA ALA A 10 25.87 -11.74 12.50
C ALA A 10 24.37 -11.87 12.82
N VAL A 11 23.70 -10.75 13.09
CA VAL A 11 22.25 -10.70 13.35
C VAL A 11 21.47 -11.15 12.11
N VAL A 12 21.80 -10.61 10.93
CA VAL A 12 21.15 -11.00 9.67
C VAL A 12 21.37 -12.48 9.37
N GLY A 13 22.57 -13.00 9.63
CA GLY A 13 22.90 -14.42 9.48
C GLY A 13 22.08 -15.32 10.42
N TRP A 14 21.91 -14.89 11.68
CA TRP A 14 21.11 -15.61 12.67
C TRP A 14 19.63 -15.63 12.30
N VAL A 15 19.04 -14.48 11.94
CA VAL A 15 17.62 -14.37 11.53
C VAL A 15 17.31 -15.28 10.34
N ARG A 16 18.23 -15.38 9.37
CA ARG A 16 18.04 -16.26 8.20
C ARG A 16 17.90 -17.73 8.57
N ARG A 17 18.63 -18.18 9.60
CA ARG A 17 18.63 -19.58 10.07
C ARG A 17 17.42 -19.93 10.93
N GLN A 18 16.61 -18.94 11.32
CA GLN A 18 15.44 -19.17 12.16
C GLN A 18 14.30 -19.86 11.39
N PRO A 19 13.50 -20.70 12.08
CA PRO A 19 12.32 -21.32 11.49
C PRO A 19 11.24 -20.29 11.13
N PRO A 20 10.30 -20.61 10.22
CA PRO A 20 9.26 -19.67 9.77
C PRO A 20 8.45 -19.04 10.91
N LYS A 21 8.11 -19.82 11.94
CA LYS A 21 7.38 -19.33 13.13
C LYS A 21 8.13 -18.23 13.87
N VAL A 22 9.46 -18.39 14.02
CA VAL A 22 10.30 -17.39 14.70
C VAL A 22 10.47 -16.15 13.83
N LYS A 23 10.56 -16.30 12.51
CA LYS A 23 10.58 -15.15 11.59
C LYS A 23 9.29 -14.35 11.64
N ALA A 24 8.13 -15.01 11.67
CA ALA A 24 6.83 -14.38 11.85
C ALA A 24 6.77 -13.64 13.19
N PHE A 25 7.19 -14.29 14.28
CA PHE A 25 7.26 -13.66 15.61
C PHE A 25 8.16 -12.42 15.62
N LEU A 26 9.37 -12.51 15.08
CA LEU A 26 10.30 -11.37 15.00
C LEU A 26 9.74 -10.21 14.16
N SER A 27 9.02 -10.53 13.07
CA SER A 27 8.34 -9.52 12.25
C SER A 27 7.25 -8.79 13.04
N VAL A 28 6.42 -9.52 13.79
CA VAL A 28 5.38 -8.94 14.66
C VAL A 28 6.02 -8.07 15.75
N VAL A 29 7.05 -8.57 16.45
CA VAL A 29 7.76 -7.82 17.49
C VAL A 29 8.41 -6.55 16.92
N SER A 30 9.02 -6.63 15.74
CA SER A 30 9.59 -5.45 15.06
C SER A 30 8.52 -4.42 14.69
N GLY A 31 7.36 -4.87 14.21
CA GLY A 31 6.22 -3.99 13.91
C GLY A 31 5.69 -3.31 15.17
N MET A 32 5.49 -4.06 16.26
CA MET A 32 5.08 -3.52 17.55
C MET A 32 6.10 -2.54 18.12
N ALA A 33 7.39 -2.83 18.01
CA ALA A 33 8.46 -1.93 18.44
C ALA A 33 8.47 -0.64 17.60
N ALA A 34 8.25 -0.72 16.30
CA ALA A 34 8.13 0.45 15.43
C ALA A 34 6.91 1.31 15.79
N LEU A 35 5.75 0.70 16.05
CA LEU A 35 4.55 1.41 16.50
C LEU A 35 4.77 2.08 17.86
N ALA A 36 5.38 1.39 18.82
CA ALA A 36 5.71 1.95 20.12
C ALA A 36 6.68 3.14 19.96
N PHE A 37 7.72 2.99 19.13
CA PHE A 37 8.66 4.07 18.83
C PHE A 37 7.95 5.29 18.22
N LEU A 38 7.07 5.07 17.24
CA LEU A 38 6.28 6.15 16.65
C LEU A 38 5.40 6.86 17.69
N ARG A 39 4.77 6.11 18.58
CA ARG A 39 3.97 6.67 19.68
C ARG A 39 4.79 7.56 20.63
N PHE A 40 6.03 7.19 20.91
CA PHE A 40 6.90 7.95 21.80
C PHE A 40 7.53 9.18 21.13
N VAL A 41 7.79 9.12 19.82
CA VAL A 41 8.50 10.17 19.09
C VAL A 41 7.54 11.19 18.48
N VAL A 42 6.40 10.75 17.99
CA VAL A 42 5.44 11.61 17.29
C VAL A 42 4.37 12.06 18.29
N HIS A 43 4.52 13.28 18.80
CA HIS A 43 3.57 13.88 19.73
C HIS A 43 2.22 14.20 19.08
N ASP A 44 2.24 14.59 17.81
CA ASP A 44 1.03 14.87 17.02
C ASP A 44 0.86 13.79 15.95
N HIS A 45 -0.05 12.84 16.18
CA HIS A 45 -0.26 11.71 15.30
C HIS A 45 -0.85 12.11 13.94
N ASP A 46 -1.40 13.32 13.77
CA ASP A 46 -1.82 13.84 12.46
C ASP A 46 -0.60 14.07 11.55
N SER A 47 0.59 14.29 12.13
CA SER A 47 1.85 14.35 11.39
C SER A 47 2.19 13.02 10.70
N LEU A 48 1.71 11.87 11.21
CA LEU A 48 1.90 10.57 10.54
C LEU A 48 1.11 10.48 9.25
N PHE A 49 -0.12 11.01 9.23
CA PHE A 49 -0.95 11.06 8.03
C PHE A 49 -0.29 11.95 6.97
N VAL A 50 0.15 13.16 7.35
CA VAL A 50 0.88 14.07 6.45
C VAL A 50 2.14 13.42 5.91
N ALA A 51 2.89 12.70 6.75
CA ALA A 51 4.08 11.97 6.32
C ALA A 51 3.73 10.83 5.33
N ALA A 52 2.64 10.10 5.55
CA ALA A 52 2.17 9.05 4.65
C ALA A 52 1.87 9.62 3.26
N GLU A 53 1.11 10.71 3.19
CA GLU A 53 0.77 11.41 1.95
C GLU A 53 2.00 11.97 1.23
N ALA A 54 2.94 12.58 1.97
CA ALA A 54 4.18 13.09 1.41
C ALA A 54 5.04 11.97 0.79
N VAL A 55 5.18 10.85 1.48
CA VAL A 55 5.92 9.68 0.96
C VAL A 55 5.22 9.10 -0.27
N HIS A 56 3.90 9.04 -0.26
CA HIS A 56 3.13 8.57 -1.42
C HIS A 56 3.33 9.48 -2.64
N ALA A 57 3.27 10.80 -2.45
CA ALA A 57 3.52 11.80 -3.49
C ALA A 57 4.95 11.70 -4.06
N VAL A 58 5.95 11.42 -3.21
CA VAL A 58 7.32 11.14 -3.67
C VAL A 58 7.37 9.89 -4.54
N GLY A 59 6.69 8.80 -4.14
CA GLY A 59 6.59 7.59 -4.94
C GLY A 59 5.96 7.84 -6.32
N ILE A 60 4.88 8.62 -6.36
CA ILE A 60 4.23 9.03 -7.60
C ILE A 60 5.17 9.89 -8.46
N SER A 61 5.93 10.80 -7.86
CA SER A 61 6.90 11.65 -8.56
C SER A 61 8.01 10.82 -9.22
N VAL A 62 8.49 9.78 -8.53
CA VAL A 62 9.45 8.79 -9.07
C VAL A 62 8.85 8.06 -10.28
N LEU A 63 7.57 7.68 -10.21
CA LEU A 63 6.86 7.03 -11.31
C LEU A 63 6.70 7.97 -12.52
N ILE A 64 6.33 9.23 -12.29
CA ILE A 64 6.24 10.26 -13.34
C ILE A 64 7.60 10.46 -14.00
N TYR A 65 8.68 10.56 -13.21
CA TYR A 65 10.04 10.69 -13.73
C TYR A 65 10.38 9.53 -14.67
N LYS A 66 10.11 8.29 -14.24
CA LYS A 66 10.33 7.10 -15.06
C LYS A 66 9.58 7.17 -16.39
N LEU A 67 8.28 7.45 -16.37
CA LEU A 67 7.46 7.47 -17.59
C LEU A 67 7.84 8.62 -18.54
N THR A 68 8.31 9.75 -17.99
CA THR A 68 8.65 10.94 -18.79
C THR A 68 10.09 10.95 -19.30
N LYS A 69 11.06 10.52 -18.49
CA LYS A 69 12.50 10.57 -18.79
C LYS A 69 13.05 9.25 -19.30
N GLU A 70 12.76 8.13 -18.62
CA GLU A 70 13.21 6.81 -19.06
C GLU A 70 12.36 6.25 -20.21
N LYS A 71 11.19 6.84 -20.48
CA LYS A 71 10.28 6.45 -21.58
C LYS A 71 9.95 4.96 -21.60
N THR A 72 9.77 4.36 -20.42
CA THR A 72 9.42 2.95 -20.26
C THR A 72 8.39 2.76 -19.16
N CYS A 73 7.42 1.88 -19.40
CA CYS A 73 6.48 1.37 -18.40
C CYS A 73 6.74 -0.10 -18.03
N ALA A 74 7.90 -0.65 -18.39
CA ALA A 74 8.28 -2.01 -17.99
C ALA A 74 8.19 -2.19 -16.47
N GLY A 75 7.76 -3.36 -16.01
CA GLY A 75 7.59 -3.60 -14.56
C GLY A 75 6.42 -2.87 -13.90
N LEU A 76 5.55 -2.16 -14.62
CA LEU A 76 4.35 -1.50 -14.08
C LEU A 76 3.09 -2.25 -14.53
N SER A 77 2.22 -2.62 -13.59
CA SER A 77 0.96 -3.31 -13.86
C SER A 77 -0.13 -2.30 -14.19
N LEU A 78 -0.68 -2.41 -15.40
CA LEU A 78 -1.82 -1.60 -15.82
C LEU A 78 -3.03 -1.94 -14.95
N LYS A 79 -3.20 -3.21 -14.61
CA LYS A 79 -4.33 -3.70 -13.81
C LYS A 79 -4.35 -3.10 -12.41
N SER A 80 -3.20 -2.96 -11.77
CA SER A 80 -3.12 -2.29 -10.46
C SER A 80 -3.48 -0.81 -10.57
N GLN A 81 -3.06 -0.12 -11.63
CA GLN A 81 -3.44 1.29 -11.86
C GLN A 81 -4.95 1.44 -12.12
N GLU A 82 -5.57 0.49 -12.84
CA GLU A 82 -7.02 0.48 -13.07
C GLU A 82 -7.82 0.23 -11.80
N LEU A 83 -7.40 -0.72 -10.96
CA LEU A 83 -7.99 -0.92 -9.64
C LEU A 83 -7.83 0.33 -8.77
N THR A 84 -6.68 1.01 -8.87
CA THR A 84 -6.41 2.26 -8.17
C THR A 84 -7.35 3.38 -8.61
N ALA A 85 -7.50 3.58 -9.91
CA ALA A 85 -8.43 4.56 -10.46
C ALA A 85 -9.89 4.23 -10.07
N LEU A 86 -10.26 2.95 -10.05
CA LEU A 86 -11.61 2.52 -9.66
C LEU A 86 -11.93 2.88 -8.21
N PHE A 87 -11.09 2.48 -7.24
CA PHE A 87 -11.39 2.80 -5.84
C PHE A 87 -11.31 4.30 -5.58
N LEU A 88 -10.37 5.03 -6.19
CA LEU A 88 -10.25 6.48 -6.04
C LEU A 88 -11.47 7.21 -6.62
N SER A 89 -12.00 6.76 -7.76
CA SER A 89 -13.21 7.33 -8.34
C SER A 89 -14.42 7.15 -7.41
N VAL A 90 -14.57 5.96 -6.82
CA VAL A 90 -15.64 5.68 -5.85
C VAL A 90 -15.45 6.48 -4.56
N ARG A 91 -14.21 6.57 -4.06
CA ARG A 91 -13.87 7.37 -2.87
C ARG A 91 -14.15 8.84 -3.09
N LEU A 92 -13.73 9.39 -4.22
CA LEU A 92 -13.96 10.79 -4.57
C LEU A 92 -15.46 11.10 -4.64
N TYR A 93 -16.26 10.21 -5.23
CA TYR A 93 -17.71 10.31 -5.19
C TYR A 93 -18.24 10.32 -3.74
N CYS A 94 -17.79 9.40 -2.89
CA CYS A 94 -18.20 9.36 -1.49
C CYS A 94 -17.80 10.65 -0.76
N SER A 95 -16.59 11.17 -1.00
CA SER A 95 -16.11 12.43 -0.41
C SER A 95 -17.02 13.60 -0.80
N PHE A 96 -17.34 13.78 -2.09
CA PHE A 96 -18.25 14.86 -2.50
C PHE A 96 -19.65 14.78 -1.87
N VAL A 97 -20.15 13.57 -1.61
CA VAL A 97 -21.50 13.35 -1.10
C VAL A 97 -21.56 13.29 0.44
N MET A 98 -20.47 12.92 1.10
CA MET A 98 -20.42 12.66 2.55
C MET A 98 -19.50 13.62 3.30
N GLU A 99 -18.33 13.96 2.76
CA GLU A 99 -17.21 14.60 3.46
C GLU A 99 -16.50 15.59 2.52
N TYR A 100 -16.96 16.83 2.50
CA TYR A 100 -16.43 17.89 1.63
C TYR A 100 -15.13 18.47 2.21
N ASP A 101 -14.07 17.65 2.30
CA ASP A 101 -12.83 17.96 3.03
C ASP A 101 -11.59 17.99 2.12
N ILE A 102 -10.43 18.39 2.67
CA ILE A 102 -9.11 18.40 2.04
C ILE A 102 -8.71 17.05 1.44
N HIS A 103 -9.24 15.95 1.98
CA HIS A 103 -9.10 14.60 1.42
C HIS A 103 -9.61 14.50 -0.02
N THR A 104 -10.70 15.23 -0.36
CA THR A 104 -11.24 15.32 -1.71
C THR A 104 -10.18 15.83 -2.71
N LEU A 105 -9.38 16.81 -2.30
CA LEU A 105 -8.35 17.41 -3.15
C LEU A 105 -7.18 16.43 -3.38
N LEU A 106 -6.73 15.75 -2.32
CA LEU A 106 -5.65 14.77 -2.39
C LEU A 106 -6.05 13.55 -3.24
N ASP A 107 -7.26 13.03 -3.04
CA ASP A 107 -7.80 11.92 -3.84
C ASP A 107 -7.95 12.35 -5.31
N SER A 108 -8.42 13.57 -5.57
CA SER A 108 -8.51 14.11 -6.93
C SER A 108 -7.14 14.19 -7.61
N ALA A 109 -6.12 14.73 -6.92
CA ALA A 109 -4.78 14.84 -7.46
C ALA A 109 -4.17 13.46 -7.77
N THR A 110 -4.38 12.50 -6.87
CA THR A 110 -3.92 11.11 -7.05
C THR A 110 -4.65 10.41 -8.19
N LEU A 111 -5.97 10.62 -8.33
CA LEU A 111 -6.77 10.06 -9.42
C LEU A 111 -6.32 10.62 -10.78
N VAL A 112 -6.16 11.94 -10.91
CA VAL A 112 -5.67 12.57 -12.16
C VAL A 112 -4.32 11.99 -12.55
N THR A 113 -3.41 11.85 -11.59
CA THR A 113 -2.09 11.29 -11.85
C THR A 113 -2.16 9.82 -12.26
N THR A 114 -3.02 9.02 -11.62
CA THR A 114 -3.24 7.62 -11.96
C THR A 114 -3.82 7.47 -13.36
N LEU A 115 -4.81 8.29 -13.74
CA LEU A 115 -5.37 8.32 -15.09
C LEU A 115 -4.32 8.70 -16.13
N TRP A 116 -3.43 9.66 -15.81
CA TRP A 116 -2.30 10.00 -16.68
C TRP A 116 -1.32 8.83 -16.85
N VAL A 117 -1.02 8.08 -15.78
CA VAL A 117 -0.20 6.85 -15.84
C VAL A 117 -0.87 5.81 -16.75
N ILE A 118 -2.17 5.56 -16.58
CA ILE A 118 -2.95 4.64 -17.42
C ILE A 118 -2.86 5.06 -18.89
N TYR A 119 -3.04 6.35 -19.18
CA TYR A 119 -2.90 6.90 -20.53
C TYR A 119 -1.50 6.65 -21.09
N MET A 120 -0.45 6.89 -20.30
CA MET A 120 0.93 6.65 -20.70
C MET A 120 1.17 5.18 -21.07
N ILE A 121 0.69 4.24 -20.26
CA ILE A 121 0.83 2.79 -20.52
C ILE A 121 0.06 2.39 -21.79
N ARG A 122 -1.23 2.79 -21.90
CA ARG A 122 -2.12 2.33 -22.98
C ARG A 122 -1.77 2.90 -24.35
N PHE A 123 -1.30 4.15 -24.40
CA PHE A 123 -1.15 4.87 -25.67
C PHE A 123 0.29 5.28 -26.01
N LYS A 124 1.08 5.76 -25.04
CA LYS A 124 2.40 6.33 -25.32
C LYS A 124 3.54 5.33 -25.21
N LEU A 125 3.48 4.43 -24.23
CA LEU A 125 4.55 3.50 -23.86
C LEU A 125 4.14 2.03 -24.03
N ARG A 126 3.10 1.78 -24.83
CA ARG A 126 2.51 0.45 -25.05
C ARG A 126 3.53 -0.61 -25.45
N SER A 127 4.57 -0.25 -26.21
CA SER A 127 5.62 -1.18 -26.64
C SER A 127 6.48 -1.73 -25.48
N SER A 128 6.59 -1.00 -24.37
CA SER A 128 7.32 -1.42 -23.16
C SER A 128 6.45 -2.12 -22.12
N TYR A 129 5.13 -2.22 -22.36
CA TYR A 129 4.20 -2.87 -21.46
C TYR A 129 4.30 -4.39 -21.57
N MET A 130 4.44 -5.06 -20.43
CA MET A 130 4.66 -6.51 -20.34
C MET A 130 3.34 -7.27 -20.14
N GLU A 131 2.50 -7.30 -21.17
CA GLU A 131 1.15 -7.88 -21.10
C GLU A 131 1.13 -9.36 -20.69
N ASP A 132 2.12 -10.15 -21.15
CA ASP A 132 2.26 -11.57 -20.81
C ASP A 132 2.58 -11.80 -19.32
N LYS A 133 3.20 -10.81 -18.67
CA LYS A 133 3.52 -10.84 -17.23
C LYS A 133 2.41 -10.25 -16.36
N ASP A 134 1.59 -9.32 -16.87
CA ASP A 134 0.45 -8.72 -16.16
C ASP A 134 -0.81 -9.60 -16.24
N ASN A 135 -0.69 -10.88 -15.87
CA ASN A 135 -1.73 -11.90 -16.06
C ASN A 135 -2.71 -12.04 -14.87
N PHE A 136 -2.66 -11.16 -13.87
CA PHE A 136 -3.58 -11.19 -12.73
C PHE A 136 -5.02 -10.87 -13.18
N ALA A 137 -6.04 -11.61 -12.75
CA ALA A 137 -7.41 -11.30 -13.16
C ALA A 137 -8.08 -10.37 -12.14
N ILE A 138 -8.50 -9.17 -12.58
CA ILE A 138 -9.03 -8.13 -11.68
C ILE A 138 -10.29 -8.55 -10.92
N TYR A 139 -11.09 -9.47 -11.47
CA TYR A 139 -12.31 -9.95 -10.82
C TYR A 139 -12.04 -10.72 -9.52
N TYR A 140 -10.85 -11.32 -9.36
CA TYR A 140 -10.44 -11.97 -8.11
C TYR A 140 -10.32 -11.00 -6.94
N VAL A 141 -10.25 -9.71 -7.22
CA VAL A 141 -10.18 -8.65 -6.22
C VAL A 141 -11.51 -7.89 -6.17
N VAL A 142 -12.03 -7.45 -7.32
CA VAL A 142 -13.24 -6.62 -7.36
C VAL A 142 -14.47 -7.36 -6.80
N VAL A 143 -14.67 -8.63 -7.17
CA VAL A 143 -15.88 -9.38 -6.74
C VAL A 143 -15.87 -9.64 -5.23
N PRO A 144 -14.80 -10.15 -4.60
CA PRO A 144 -14.75 -10.30 -3.15
C PRO A 144 -14.93 -8.98 -2.40
N CYS A 145 -14.31 -7.88 -2.87
CA CYS A 145 -14.49 -6.56 -2.24
C CYS A 145 -15.95 -6.08 -2.32
N ALA A 146 -16.62 -6.29 -3.46
CA ALA A 146 -18.03 -5.93 -3.61
C ALA A 146 -18.95 -6.78 -2.71
N VAL A 147 -18.74 -8.09 -2.65
CA VAL A 147 -19.49 -8.98 -1.75
C VAL A 147 -19.27 -8.59 -0.30
N LEU A 148 -18.02 -8.36 0.10
CA LEU A 148 -17.68 -7.95 1.45
C LEU A 148 -18.30 -6.59 1.82
N ALA A 149 -18.34 -5.63 0.88
CA ALA A 149 -19.00 -4.34 1.06
C ALA A 149 -20.52 -4.48 1.25
N LEU A 150 -21.17 -5.43 0.59
CA LEU A 150 -22.59 -5.69 0.82
C LEU A 150 -22.84 -6.28 2.22
N LEU A 151 -21.96 -7.16 2.68
CA LEU A 151 -22.09 -7.84 3.99
C LEU A 151 -21.67 -6.96 5.17
N ILE A 152 -20.56 -6.24 5.03
CA ILE A 152 -19.97 -5.42 6.08
C ILE A 152 -19.70 -4.02 5.54
N HIS A 153 -20.61 -3.11 5.87
CA HIS A 153 -20.55 -1.70 5.54
C HIS A 153 -20.89 -0.85 6.78
N PRO A 154 -20.54 0.44 6.76
CA PRO A 154 -20.83 1.36 7.84
C PRO A 154 -22.32 1.46 8.14
N THR A 155 -22.65 1.60 9.43
CA THR A 155 -24.03 1.79 9.92
C THR A 155 -24.40 3.26 10.09
N THR A 156 -23.74 4.16 9.36
CA THR A 156 -23.94 5.61 9.44
C THR A 156 -25.30 6.05 8.86
N SER A 157 -25.68 7.32 9.10
CA SER A 157 -26.96 7.90 8.67
C SER A 157 -27.07 8.15 7.15
N HIS A 158 -25.98 7.98 6.40
CA HIS A 158 -25.96 8.19 4.96
C HIS A 158 -26.77 7.14 4.18
N ASN A 159 -27.10 7.45 2.93
CA ASN A 159 -27.79 6.55 2.01
C ASN A 159 -27.10 5.19 1.91
N PHE A 160 -27.89 4.12 1.86
CA PHE A 160 -27.40 2.73 1.82
C PHE A 160 -26.33 2.49 0.75
N VAL A 161 -26.54 3.02 -0.46
CA VAL A 161 -25.60 2.90 -1.58
C VAL A 161 -24.25 3.54 -1.26
N ASN A 162 -24.26 4.74 -0.65
CA ASN A 162 -23.02 5.45 -0.30
C ASN A 162 -22.22 4.69 0.76
N ARG A 163 -22.90 4.06 1.71
CA ARG A 163 -22.25 3.23 2.74
C ARG A 163 -21.56 2.01 2.11
N ILE A 164 -22.22 1.35 1.16
CA ILE A 164 -21.62 0.23 0.41
C ILE A 164 -20.43 0.72 -0.42
N PHE A 165 -20.54 1.86 -1.10
CA PHE A 165 -19.46 2.41 -1.91
C PHE A 165 -18.24 2.78 -1.07
N TRP A 166 -18.44 3.37 0.11
CA TRP A 166 -17.34 3.65 1.03
C TRP A 166 -16.65 2.36 1.51
N ALA A 167 -17.43 1.33 1.87
CA ALA A 167 -16.87 0.03 2.21
C ALA A 167 -16.12 -0.61 1.04
N PHE A 168 -16.69 -0.56 -0.17
CA PHE A 168 -16.08 -1.10 -1.37
C PHE A 168 -14.74 -0.44 -1.69
N CYS A 169 -14.65 0.90 -1.65
CA CYS A 169 -13.38 1.56 -1.95
C CYS A 169 -12.31 1.27 -0.90
N ALA A 170 -12.68 1.18 0.39
CA ALA A 170 -11.75 0.82 1.46
C ALA A 170 -11.19 -0.62 1.28
N TYR A 171 -12.08 -1.59 1.01
CA TYR A 171 -11.64 -2.97 0.76
C TYR A 171 -10.82 -3.09 -0.51
N LEU A 172 -11.23 -2.41 -1.59
CA LEU A 172 -10.51 -2.46 -2.86
C LEU A 172 -9.14 -1.82 -2.77
N GLU A 173 -8.99 -0.71 -2.04
CA GLU A 173 -7.71 -0.08 -1.78
C GLU A 173 -6.73 -1.05 -1.12
N ALA A 174 -7.18 -1.80 -0.11
CA ALA A 174 -6.34 -2.71 0.66
C ALA A 174 -5.63 -3.77 -0.20
N VAL A 175 -6.24 -4.17 -1.32
CA VAL A 175 -5.75 -5.27 -2.17
C VAL A 175 -5.44 -4.87 -3.62
N SER A 176 -5.65 -3.61 -3.99
CA SER A 176 -5.44 -3.08 -5.36
C SER A 176 -3.99 -3.21 -5.87
N VAL A 177 -3.02 -3.38 -4.97
CA VAL A 177 -1.58 -3.52 -5.28
C VAL A 177 -1.19 -4.95 -5.70
N LEU A 178 -2.06 -5.94 -5.50
CA LEU A 178 -1.75 -7.35 -5.80
C LEU A 178 -1.31 -7.60 -7.26
N PRO A 179 -1.94 -7.03 -8.30
CA PRO A 179 -1.48 -7.20 -9.68
C PRO A 179 -0.05 -6.69 -9.90
N GLN A 180 0.31 -5.57 -9.26
CA GLN A 180 1.66 -4.98 -9.35
C GLN A 180 2.71 -5.93 -8.76
N LEU A 181 2.45 -6.47 -7.57
CA LEU A 181 3.37 -7.42 -6.94
C LEU A 181 3.47 -8.72 -7.75
N ARG A 182 2.35 -9.22 -8.28
CA ARG A 182 2.33 -10.40 -9.14
C ARG A 182 3.15 -10.21 -10.42
N LEU A 183 3.04 -9.04 -11.05
CA LEU A 183 3.85 -8.70 -12.23
C LEU A 183 5.34 -8.72 -11.88
N MET A 184 5.73 -8.13 -10.75
CA MET A 184 7.13 -8.08 -10.31
C MET A 184 7.70 -9.49 -10.03
N GLN A 185 6.90 -10.39 -9.45
CA GLN A 185 7.27 -11.80 -9.30
C GLN A 185 7.47 -12.48 -10.66
N ASN A 186 6.55 -12.25 -11.60
CA ASN A 186 6.58 -12.86 -12.92
C ASN A 186 7.80 -12.39 -13.74
N THR A 187 8.23 -11.15 -13.57
CA THR A 187 9.41 -10.58 -14.25
C THR A 187 10.73 -10.97 -13.59
N LYS A 188 10.73 -11.29 -12.28
CA LYS A 188 11.90 -11.66 -11.43
C LYS A 188 12.96 -10.57 -11.26
N ILE A 189 13.15 -9.71 -12.25
CA ILE A 189 14.04 -8.55 -12.23
C ILE A 189 13.17 -7.31 -12.15
N VAL A 190 13.28 -6.58 -11.04
CA VAL A 190 12.52 -5.36 -10.82
C VAL A 190 13.37 -4.16 -11.20
N GLU A 191 12.83 -3.29 -12.06
CA GLU A 191 13.48 -2.04 -12.42
C GLU A 191 13.61 -1.10 -11.20
N PRO A 192 14.74 -0.40 -11.02
CA PRO A 192 15.00 0.42 -9.84
C PRO A 192 13.90 1.46 -9.55
N PHE A 193 13.47 2.22 -10.56
CA PHE A 193 12.42 3.24 -10.39
C PHE A 193 11.06 2.63 -9.97
N THR A 194 10.67 1.49 -10.53
CA THR A 194 9.48 0.76 -10.06
C THR A 194 9.66 0.33 -8.61
N ALA A 195 10.84 -0.19 -8.26
CA ALA A 195 11.11 -0.65 -6.91
C ALA A 195 11.02 0.49 -5.88
N HIS A 196 11.57 1.66 -6.21
CA HIS A 196 11.47 2.88 -5.40
C HIS A 196 10.01 3.33 -5.22
N TYR A 197 9.22 3.36 -6.29
CA TYR A 197 7.80 3.69 -6.25
C TYR A 197 7.01 2.74 -5.34
N VAL A 198 7.14 1.42 -5.53
CA VAL A 198 6.41 0.42 -4.73
C VAL A 198 6.89 0.43 -3.27
N PHE A 199 8.17 0.71 -3.02
CA PHE A 199 8.70 0.85 -1.67
C PHE A 199 8.15 2.08 -0.95
N ALA A 200 8.09 3.24 -1.64
CA ALA A 200 7.46 4.44 -1.11
C ALA A 200 5.98 4.20 -0.81
N LEU A 201 5.25 3.51 -1.71
CA LEU A 201 3.88 3.09 -1.45
C LEU A 201 3.80 2.23 -0.17
N GLY A 202 4.68 1.24 0.00
CA GLY A 202 4.75 0.43 1.21
C GLY A 202 4.97 1.22 2.51
N ILE A 203 5.86 2.22 2.49
CA ILE A 203 6.07 3.10 3.64
C ILE A 203 4.82 3.94 3.92
N ALA A 204 4.21 4.52 2.89
CA ALA A 204 2.99 5.31 3.04
C ALA A 204 1.86 4.49 3.70
N ARG A 205 1.69 3.22 3.29
CA ARG A 205 0.68 2.32 3.89
C ARG A 205 0.99 1.95 5.32
N PHE A 206 2.26 1.70 5.65
CA PHE A 206 2.67 1.48 7.03
C PHE A 206 2.39 2.71 7.93
N LEU A 207 2.68 3.92 7.44
CA LEU A 207 2.42 5.16 8.19
C LEU A 207 0.91 5.42 8.37
N SER A 208 0.10 5.18 7.34
CA SER A 208 -1.37 5.23 7.43
C SER A 208 -1.90 4.24 8.47
N CYS A 209 -1.46 2.97 8.40
CA CYS A 209 -1.84 1.97 9.39
C CYS A 209 -1.40 2.36 10.81
N ALA A 210 -0.20 2.92 10.98
CA ALA A 210 0.28 3.40 12.27
C ALA A 210 -0.57 4.56 12.80
N HIS A 211 -0.93 5.54 11.95
CA HIS A 211 -1.82 6.63 12.30
C HIS A 211 -3.16 6.10 12.83
N TRP A 212 -3.83 5.20 12.09
CA TRP A 212 -5.10 4.60 12.51
C TRP A 212 -5.00 3.83 13.83
N VAL A 213 -3.97 2.99 14.00
CA VAL A 213 -3.78 2.21 15.23
C VAL A 213 -3.54 3.13 16.44
N LEU A 214 -2.69 4.14 16.29
CA LEU A 214 -2.37 5.07 17.38
C LEU A 214 -3.56 5.96 17.74
N GLN A 215 -4.33 6.41 16.76
CA GLN A 215 -5.54 7.19 17.01
C GLN A 215 -6.60 6.38 17.77
N VAL A 216 -6.74 5.07 17.48
CA VAL A 216 -7.60 4.17 18.26
C VAL A 216 -7.10 4.01 19.70
N LEU A 217 -5.78 3.86 19.89
CA LEU A 217 -5.19 3.71 21.21
C LEU A 217 -5.33 4.98 22.07
N ASP A 218 -5.06 6.15 21.50
CA ASP A 218 -5.09 7.42 22.21
C ASP A 218 -6.52 7.90 22.51
N THR A 219 -7.48 7.57 21.64
CA THR A 219 -8.90 7.83 21.91
C THR A 219 -9.53 6.84 22.89
N HIS A 220 -8.76 5.85 23.39
CA HIS A 220 -9.23 4.73 24.21
C HIS A 220 -10.38 3.96 23.55
N GLY A 221 -10.30 3.77 22.23
CA GLY A 221 -11.32 3.07 21.45
C GLY A 221 -12.55 3.89 21.10
N ARG A 222 -12.65 5.17 21.54
CA ARG A 222 -13.77 6.04 21.16
C ARG A 222 -13.89 6.25 19.65
N LEU A 223 -12.77 6.25 18.92
CA LEU A 223 -12.78 6.31 17.47
C LEU A 223 -13.51 5.11 16.84
N LEU A 224 -13.36 3.90 17.40
CA LEU A 224 -14.05 2.71 16.90
C LEU A 224 -15.57 2.82 17.07
N THR A 225 -16.02 3.40 18.18
CA THR A 225 -17.45 3.70 18.37
C THR A 225 -17.95 4.84 17.47
N ALA A 226 -17.09 5.79 17.11
CA ALA A 226 -17.45 6.89 16.21
C ALA A 226 -17.60 6.43 14.75
N LEU A 227 -16.81 5.45 14.32
CA LEU A 227 -16.93 4.83 12.99
C LEU A 227 -18.23 4.04 12.81
N GLY A 228 -18.99 3.80 13.88
CA GLY A 228 -20.29 3.15 13.87
C GLY A 228 -20.35 1.93 14.79
N HIS A 229 -21.32 1.05 14.53
CA HIS A 229 -21.54 -0.16 15.31
C HIS A 229 -21.37 -1.42 14.45
N GLY A 230 -21.21 -2.57 15.10
CA GLY A 230 -21.08 -3.86 14.43
C GLY A 230 -19.66 -4.14 13.92
N LEU A 231 -19.56 -4.86 12.81
CA LEU A 231 -18.28 -5.35 12.27
C LEU A 231 -17.51 -4.30 11.46
N TRP A 232 -18.09 -3.15 11.16
CA TRP A 232 -17.44 -2.15 10.30
C TRP A 232 -16.17 -1.52 10.91
N PRO A 233 -16.17 -0.98 12.14
CA PRO A 233 -14.97 -0.37 12.73
C PRO A 233 -13.72 -1.28 12.75
N PRO A 234 -13.78 -2.56 13.18
CA PRO A 234 -12.61 -3.43 13.11
C PRO A 234 -12.21 -3.77 11.67
N MET A 235 -13.13 -3.76 10.71
CA MET A 235 -12.81 -4.01 9.30
C MET A 235 -12.02 -2.87 8.65
N VAL A 236 -12.21 -1.62 9.09
CA VAL A 236 -11.38 -0.48 8.65
C VAL A 236 -9.92 -0.72 9.06
N LEU A 237 -9.67 -1.02 10.34
CA LEU A 237 -8.32 -1.35 10.83
C LEU A 237 -7.74 -2.59 10.14
N LEU A 238 -8.57 -3.62 9.92
CA LEU A 238 -8.13 -4.83 9.23
C LEU A 238 -7.69 -4.50 7.79
N SER A 239 -8.36 -3.58 7.11
CA SER A 239 -8.02 -3.17 5.74
C SER A 239 -6.64 -2.50 5.69
N GLU A 240 -6.34 -1.61 6.64
CA GLU A 240 -5.02 -0.97 6.79
C GLU A 240 -3.90 -1.99 7.07
N ILE A 241 -4.18 -2.97 7.94
CA ILE A 241 -3.26 -4.05 8.27
C ILE A 241 -3.00 -4.94 7.05
N VAL A 242 -4.06 -5.34 6.33
CA VAL A 242 -3.96 -6.17 5.12
C VAL A 242 -3.09 -5.46 4.07
N GLN A 243 -3.35 -4.18 3.81
CA GLN A 243 -2.58 -3.42 2.83
C GLN A 243 -1.09 -3.34 3.21
N THR A 244 -0.81 -3.07 4.49
CA THR A 244 0.56 -3.01 5.02
C THR A 244 1.27 -4.36 4.92
N PHE A 245 0.57 -5.45 5.23
CA PHE A 245 1.14 -6.79 5.22
C PHE A 245 1.44 -7.29 3.80
N ILE A 246 0.56 -7.03 2.84
CA ILE A 246 0.78 -7.36 1.42
C ILE A 246 2.08 -6.74 0.89
N LEU A 247 2.39 -5.51 1.31
CA LEU A 247 3.60 -4.79 0.89
C LEU A 247 4.84 -5.11 1.74
N ALA A 248 4.67 -5.69 2.93
CA ALA A 248 5.76 -5.90 3.89
C ALA A 248 6.88 -6.79 3.32
N ASP A 249 6.52 -7.86 2.62
CA ASP A 249 7.50 -8.78 2.04
C ASP A 249 8.34 -8.08 0.94
N PHE A 250 7.68 -7.35 0.04
CA PHE A 250 8.37 -6.56 -0.97
C PHE A 250 9.34 -5.56 -0.33
N CYS A 251 8.89 -4.82 0.70
CA CYS A 251 9.72 -3.88 1.43
C CYS A 251 10.93 -4.56 2.07
N TYR A 252 10.76 -5.75 2.63
CA TYR A 252 11.86 -6.54 3.18
C TYR A 252 12.92 -6.88 2.12
N TYR A 253 12.51 -7.37 0.95
CA TYR A 253 13.45 -7.71 -0.13
C TYR A 253 14.11 -6.46 -0.73
N TYR A 254 13.38 -5.35 -0.84
CA TYR A 254 13.91 -4.07 -1.29
C TYR A 254 15.05 -3.59 -0.35
N VAL A 255 14.78 -3.53 0.95
CA VAL A 255 15.78 -3.12 1.96
C VAL A 255 17.00 -4.04 1.93
N LYS A 256 16.77 -5.35 1.82
CA LYS A 256 17.83 -6.36 1.71
C LYS A 256 18.71 -6.16 0.47
N SER A 257 18.12 -5.80 -0.67
CA SER A 257 18.86 -5.52 -1.92
C SER A 257 19.79 -4.31 -1.76
N ILE A 258 19.28 -3.22 -1.16
CA ILE A 258 20.04 -2.00 -0.91
C ILE A 258 21.23 -2.26 0.02
N PHE A 259 21.00 -2.92 1.16
CA PHE A 259 22.08 -3.26 2.10
C PHE A 259 23.07 -4.29 1.54
N GLY A 260 22.60 -5.14 0.61
CA GLY A 260 23.44 -6.09 -0.12
C GLY A 260 24.28 -5.45 -1.24
N GLY A 261 24.11 -4.15 -1.52
CA GLY A 261 24.77 -3.47 -2.64
C GLY A 261 24.30 -3.94 -4.01
N GLN A 262 23.14 -4.60 -4.10
CA GLN A 262 22.57 -5.06 -5.35
C GLN A 262 21.82 -3.90 -6.02
N LEU A 263 22.33 -3.45 -7.16
CA LEU A 263 21.73 -2.37 -7.96
C LEU A 263 20.37 -2.77 -8.56
N VAL A 264 20.12 -4.08 -8.67
CA VAL A 264 18.93 -4.66 -9.30
C VAL A 264 18.26 -5.59 -8.31
N LEU A 265 17.00 -5.27 -7.97
CA LEU A 265 16.20 -6.08 -7.07
C LEU A 265 15.73 -7.35 -7.79
N ARG A 266 16.06 -8.51 -7.20
CA ARG A 266 15.59 -9.82 -7.67
C ARG A 266 14.66 -10.45 -6.63
N LEU A 267 13.44 -10.73 -7.04
CA LEU A 267 12.46 -11.40 -6.19
C LEU A 267 12.57 -12.92 -6.33
N PRO A 268 12.49 -13.70 -5.23
CA PRO A 268 12.42 -15.16 -5.31
C PRO A 268 11.11 -15.61 -5.95
N ALA A 269 11.08 -16.80 -6.54
CA ALA A 269 9.84 -17.38 -7.04
C ALA A 269 8.91 -17.77 -5.86
N GLY A 270 7.62 -17.43 -5.94
CA GLY A 270 6.59 -17.86 -4.99
C GLY A 270 6.39 -16.97 -3.75
N VAL A 271 6.66 -15.66 -3.85
CA VAL A 271 6.65 -14.75 -2.70
C VAL A 271 5.57 -13.67 -2.82
N VAL A 272 4.32 -14.00 -2.53
CA VAL A 272 3.21 -13.16 -2.03
C VAL A 272 2.32 -14.11 -1.24
#